data_AF-A0A2S0UT03-F1
#
_entry.id   AF-A0A2S0UT03-F1
#
_cell.length_a   1.000
_cell.length_b   1.000
_cell.length_c   1.000
_cell.angle_alpha   90.00
_cell.angle_beta   90.00
_cell.angle_gamma   90.00
#
_symmetry.space_group_name_H-M   'P 1'
#
loop_
_entity.id
_entity.type
_entity.pdbx_description
1 polymer ?
#
loop_
_entity_poly.entity_id
_entity_poly.type
_entity_poly.pdbx_seq_one_letter_code
_entity_poly.pdbx_strand_id
1 'polypeptide(L)'
;MKQLITTIPLKNLSHGGFEDARLFRGVDSKSLQSIDADWRPVFDSAPPESLPEDAHWEWADKALRALQNPLNYELFSVEKDDKTQGMLMAIKGGSKCFSRHHEHPRAPIIYVDFLATAPWNRPGLAATSPVYRGVGRVLFMAAVSLSIEEEFVGRVGLHSLPGAEGFYRQQLSMTDLGKDDAYYGLRYFELSANQASQLIAGGL
;
A
#
# COMPACT_ATOMS: atom_id res chain seq x y z
N MET A 1 1.11 14.37 -12.07
CA MET A 1 2.50 14.27 -12.59
C MET A 1 3.28 13.41 -11.61
N LYS A 2 4.06 12.43 -12.09
CA LYS A 2 4.86 11.55 -11.23
C LYS A 2 6.10 12.29 -10.74
N GLN A 3 6.38 12.25 -9.45
CA GLN A 3 7.50 12.94 -8.80
C GLN A 3 8.30 11.98 -7.94
N LEU A 4 9.62 11.96 -8.11
CA LEU A 4 10.51 11.21 -7.23
C LEU A 4 10.49 11.84 -5.83
N ILE A 5 10.18 11.03 -4.81
CA ILE A 5 10.28 11.44 -3.40
C ILE A 5 11.71 11.20 -2.93
N THR A 6 12.17 9.95 -3.02
CA THR A 6 13.51 9.55 -2.55
C THR A 6 13.92 8.18 -3.09
N THR A 7 15.20 7.85 -2.91
CA THR A 7 15.73 6.49 -3.05
C THR A 7 15.54 5.75 -1.73
N ILE A 8 15.10 4.50 -1.82
CA ILE A 8 14.80 3.63 -0.67
C ILE A 8 15.52 2.29 -0.82
N PRO A 9 16.06 1.70 0.26
CA PRO A 9 16.66 0.37 0.21
C PRO A 9 15.57 -0.71 0.25
N LEU A 10 15.62 -1.68 -0.65
CA LEU A 10 14.85 -2.91 -0.59
C LEU A 10 15.77 -4.09 -0.33
N LYS A 11 15.36 -5.01 0.56
CA LYS A 11 16.14 -6.23 0.80
C LYS A 11 15.88 -7.22 -0.33
N ASN A 12 16.90 -7.51 -1.13
CA ASN A 12 16.86 -8.58 -2.11
C ASN A 12 17.04 -9.92 -1.38
N LEU A 13 16.08 -10.83 -1.54
CA LEU A 13 16.07 -12.10 -0.82
C LEU A 13 16.92 -13.18 -1.50
N SER A 14 17.32 -13.00 -2.76
CA SER A 14 18.19 -13.96 -3.45
C SER A 14 19.61 -14.00 -2.89
N HIS A 15 20.17 -12.84 -2.54
CA HIS A 15 21.52 -12.70 -2.00
C HIS A 15 21.58 -12.04 -0.61
N GLY A 16 20.45 -11.55 -0.10
CA GLY A 16 20.30 -11.02 1.25
C GLY A 16 20.72 -9.56 1.44
N GLY A 17 21.33 -8.94 0.42
CA GLY A 17 21.76 -7.54 0.41
C GLY A 17 20.62 -6.54 0.19
N PHE A 18 20.91 -5.27 0.40
CA PHE A 18 20.01 -4.17 0.07
C PHE A 18 20.33 -3.61 -1.31
N GLU A 19 19.28 -3.28 -2.07
CA GLU A 19 19.39 -2.63 -3.36
C GLU A 19 18.52 -1.38 -3.40
N ASP A 20 19.00 -0.36 -4.09
CA ASP A 20 18.30 0.90 -4.25
C ASP A 20 17.08 0.72 -5.17
N ALA A 21 15.95 1.25 -4.71
CA ALA A 21 14.73 1.45 -5.46
C ALA A 21 14.26 2.90 -5.30
N ARG A 22 13.28 3.31 -6.09
CA ARG A 22 12.78 4.69 -6.11
C ARG A 22 11.33 4.72 -5.65
N LEU A 23 11.04 5.59 -4.68
CA LEU A 23 9.67 5.88 -4.24
C LEU A 23 9.19 7.16 -4.94
N PHE A 24 8.02 7.08 -5.58
CA PHE A 24 7.40 8.19 -6.27
C PHE A 24 6.04 8.57 -5.66
N ARG A 25 5.71 9.87 -5.71
CA ARG A 25 4.33 10.37 -5.62
C ARG A 25 3.75 10.40 -7.03
N GLY A 26 2.61 9.76 -7.22
CA GLY A 26 1.96 9.57 -8.51
C GLY A 26 2.57 8.45 -9.36
N VAL A 27 2.00 8.30 -10.56
CA VAL A 27 2.42 7.34 -11.58
C VAL A 27 2.41 7.97 -12.97
N ASP A 28 3.11 7.35 -13.91
CA ASP A 28 3.09 7.69 -15.33
C ASP A 28 2.64 6.49 -16.17
N SER A 29 2.61 6.65 -17.49
CA SER A 29 2.22 5.58 -18.41
C SER A 29 3.17 4.37 -18.34
N LYS A 30 4.46 4.56 -18.04
CA LYS A 30 5.42 3.45 -17.92
C LYS A 30 5.16 2.63 -16.66
N SER A 31 4.85 3.29 -15.55
CA SER A 31 4.44 2.61 -14.31
C SER A 31 3.25 1.68 -14.56
N LEU A 32 2.22 2.19 -15.24
CA LEU A 32 1.00 1.41 -15.53
C LEU A 32 1.27 0.30 -16.55
N GLN A 33 2.03 0.59 -17.60
CA GLN A 33 2.44 -0.43 -18.58
C GLN A 33 3.24 -1.57 -17.95
N SER A 34 4.11 -1.29 -16.97
CA SER A 34 4.82 -2.35 -16.23
C SER A 34 3.85 -3.24 -15.46
N ILE A 35 2.78 -2.70 -14.86
CA ILE A 35 1.77 -3.55 -14.20
C ILE A 35 1.10 -4.48 -15.22
N ASP A 36 0.67 -3.93 -16.36
CA ASP A 36 0.01 -4.73 -17.39
C ASP A 36 0.95 -5.76 -18.05
N ALA A 37 2.21 -5.41 -18.26
CA ALA A 37 3.19 -6.27 -18.93
C ALA A 37 3.83 -7.30 -17.98
N ASP A 38 3.99 -6.97 -16.70
CA ASP A 38 4.74 -7.80 -15.75
C ASP A 38 3.84 -8.47 -14.70
N TRP A 39 2.77 -7.82 -14.21
CA TRP A 39 1.95 -8.38 -13.13
C TRP A 39 0.83 -9.26 -13.68
N ARG A 40 0.06 -8.74 -14.64
CA ARG A 40 -1.10 -9.45 -15.22
C ARG A 40 -0.76 -10.85 -15.73
N PRO A 41 0.34 -11.08 -16.47
CA PRO A 41 0.66 -12.44 -16.94
C PRO A 41 0.85 -13.44 -15.80
N VAL A 42 1.34 -13.01 -14.64
CA VAL A 42 1.47 -13.88 -13.47
C VAL A 42 0.09 -14.30 -12.96
N PHE A 43 -0.85 -13.36 -12.86
CA PHE A 43 -2.22 -13.65 -12.43
C PHE A 43 -2.96 -14.52 -13.45
N ASP A 44 -2.87 -14.21 -14.74
CA ASP A 44 -3.55 -14.96 -15.80
C ASP A 44 -3.06 -16.41 -15.89
N SER A 45 -1.81 -16.66 -15.50
CA SER A 45 -1.22 -18.00 -15.45
C SER A 45 -1.50 -18.77 -14.15
N ALA A 46 -2.00 -18.09 -13.10
CA ALA A 46 -2.26 -18.70 -11.81
C ALA A 46 -3.59 -19.47 -11.82
N PRO A 47 -3.67 -20.64 -11.16
CA PRO A 47 -4.93 -21.36 -11.04
C PRO A 47 -5.91 -20.56 -10.15
N PRO A 48 -7.23 -20.68 -10.34
CA PRO A 48 -8.22 -19.85 -9.66
C PRO A 48 -8.10 -19.83 -8.13
N GLU A 49 -7.74 -20.95 -7.51
CA GLU A 49 -7.54 -21.09 -6.07
C GLU A 49 -6.29 -20.38 -5.53
N SER A 50 -5.36 -20.01 -6.41
CA SER A 50 -4.13 -19.29 -6.08
C SER A 50 -4.16 -17.83 -6.56
N LEU A 51 -5.26 -17.40 -7.18
CA LEU A 51 -5.43 -16.00 -7.57
C LEU A 51 -5.45 -15.13 -6.31
N PRO A 52 -4.61 -14.08 -6.27
CA PRO A 52 -4.58 -13.18 -5.15
C PRO A 52 -5.86 -12.34 -5.16
N GLU A 53 -6.33 -11.97 -3.98
CA GLU A 53 -7.59 -11.26 -3.78
C GLU A 53 -7.64 -9.91 -4.53
N ASP A 54 -6.48 -9.32 -4.85
CA ASP A 54 -6.33 -8.07 -5.59
C ASP A 54 -6.04 -8.23 -7.10
N ALA A 55 -6.04 -9.45 -7.65
CA ALA A 55 -5.75 -9.68 -9.08
C ALA A 55 -6.70 -8.93 -10.02
N HIS A 56 -7.94 -8.71 -9.59
CA HIS A 56 -8.96 -7.99 -10.35
C HIS A 56 -8.83 -6.45 -10.26
N TRP A 57 -7.83 -5.93 -9.56
CA TRP A 57 -7.67 -4.48 -9.40
C TRP A 57 -7.08 -3.84 -10.65
N GLU A 58 -7.94 -3.12 -11.36
CA GLU A 58 -7.54 -2.27 -12.49
C GLU A 58 -6.82 -1.00 -12.00
N TRP A 59 -5.49 -0.97 -12.12
CA TRP A 59 -4.67 0.16 -11.64
C TRP A 59 -4.74 1.39 -12.54
N ALA A 60 -4.95 1.21 -13.85
CA ALA A 60 -5.14 2.32 -14.78
C ALA A 60 -6.39 3.16 -14.43
N ASP A 61 -7.49 2.50 -14.08
CA ASP A 61 -8.73 3.17 -13.66
C ASP A 61 -8.55 3.94 -12.35
N LYS A 62 -7.81 3.35 -11.40
CA LYS A 62 -7.45 4.01 -10.13
C LYS A 62 -6.58 5.24 -10.38
N ALA A 63 -5.61 5.13 -11.29
CA ALA A 63 -4.76 6.24 -11.71
C ALA A 63 -5.58 7.37 -12.34
N LEU A 64 -6.51 7.03 -13.25
CA LEU A 64 -7.41 8.01 -13.85
C LEU A 64 -8.29 8.70 -12.81
N ARG A 65 -8.87 7.95 -11.87
CA ARG A 65 -9.68 8.49 -10.77
C ARG A 65 -8.90 9.49 -9.92
N ALA A 66 -7.65 9.18 -9.60
CA ALA A 66 -6.79 10.07 -8.82
C ALA A 66 -6.41 11.34 -9.62
N LEU A 67 -6.11 11.21 -10.91
CA LEU A 67 -5.86 12.35 -11.79
C LEU A 67 -7.07 13.28 -11.91
N GLN A 68 -8.28 12.73 -11.94
CA GLN A 68 -9.52 13.49 -12.00
C GLN A 68 -9.89 14.14 -10.66
N ASN A 69 -9.40 13.61 -9.53
CA ASN A 69 -9.77 14.04 -8.19
C ASN A 69 -8.54 14.17 -7.26
N PRO A 70 -7.54 15.00 -7.62
CA PRO A 70 -6.24 15.03 -6.93
C PRO A 70 -6.31 15.59 -5.49
N LEU A 71 -7.38 16.30 -5.14
CA LEU A 71 -7.61 16.75 -3.75
C LEU A 71 -8.01 15.59 -2.84
N ASN A 72 -8.66 14.56 -3.39
CA ASN A 72 -9.20 13.45 -2.62
C ASN A 72 -8.31 12.22 -2.65
N TYR A 73 -7.57 11.98 -3.73
CA TYR A 73 -6.75 10.79 -3.87
C TYR A 73 -5.29 11.15 -4.07
N GLU A 74 -4.42 10.34 -3.49
CA GLU A 74 -2.98 10.40 -3.69
C GLU A 74 -2.49 9.01 -4.10
N LEU A 75 -1.56 8.94 -5.05
CA LEU A 75 -0.95 7.70 -5.49
C LEU A 75 0.52 7.66 -5.12
N PHE A 76 1.02 6.47 -4.84
CA PHE A 76 2.45 6.22 -4.67
C PHE A 76 2.84 4.96 -5.43
N SER A 77 4.05 4.97 -6.00
CA SER A 77 4.66 3.79 -6.60
C SER A 77 6.08 3.58 -6.09
N VAL A 78 6.47 2.31 -5.98
CA VAL A 78 7.88 1.92 -5.80
C VAL A 78 8.35 1.28 -7.09
N GLU A 79 9.50 1.70 -7.60
CA GLU A 79 10.05 1.20 -8.87
C GLU A 79 11.51 0.85 -8.76
N LYS A 80 11.87 -0.25 -9.44
CA LYS A 80 13.25 -0.73 -9.55
C LYS A 80 13.43 -1.44 -10.89
N ASP A 81 14.54 -1.14 -11.55
CA ASP A 81 14.93 -1.70 -12.85
C ASP A 81 13.80 -1.61 -13.89
N ASP A 82 13.21 -0.40 -13.99
CA ASP A 82 12.06 -0.06 -14.84
C ASP A 82 10.78 -0.88 -14.60
N LYS A 83 10.72 -1.63 -13.50
CA LYS A 83 9.54 -2.37 -13.07
C LYS A 83 8.86 -1.72 -11.87
N THR A 84 7.54 -1.66 -11.92
CA THR A 84 6.73 -1.28 -10.77
C THR A 84 6.72 -2.41 -9.76
N GLN A 85 7.30 -2.16 -8.59
CA GLN A 85 7.43 -3.10 -7.49
C GLN A 85 6.24 -3.06 -6.54
N GLY A 86 5.49 -1.96 -6.52
CA GLY A 86 4.28 -1.83 -5.72
C GLY A 86 3.58 -0.50 -5.94
N MET A 87 2.30 -0.46 -5.55
CA MET A 87 1.38 0.65 -5.74
C MET A 87 0.55 0.87 -4.48
N LEU A 88 0.25 2.13 -4.19
CA LEU A 88 -0.69 2.53 -3.14
C LEU A 88 -1.59 3.66 -3.64
N MET A 89 -2.89 3.56 -3.35
CA MET A 89 -3.83 4.69 -3.47
C MET A 89 -4.39 5.03 -2.09
N ALA A 90 -4.16 6.27 -1.67
CA ALA A 90 -4.70 6.85 -0.45
C ALA A 90 -5.86 7.78 -0.75
N ILE A 91 -6.74 7.96 0.23
CA ILE A 91 -7.84 8.92 0.25
C ILE A 91 -7.57 9.91 1.39
N LYS A 92 -7.69 11.21 1.07
CA LYS A 92 -7.38 12.33 1.97
C LYS A 92 -8.63 13.04 2.51
N GLY A 93 -9.81 12.72 1.97
CA GLY A 93 -11.07 13.32 2.39
C GLY A 93 -12.30 12.46 2.12
N GLY A 94 -13.41 12.78 2.76
CA GLY A 94 -14.67 12.05 2.69
C GLY A 94 -14.96 11.21 3.93
N SER A 95 -16.07 10.47 3.91
CA SER A 95 -16.60 9.76 5.09
C SER A 95 -15.68 8.68 5.64
N LYS A 96 -14.78 8.12 4.82
CA LYS A 96 -13.78 7.13 5.23
C LYS A 96 -12.58 7.71 6.00
N CYS A 97 -12.38 9.03 5.94
CA CYS A 97 -11.19 9.71 6.47
C CYS A 97 -11.39 10.22 7.90
N PHE A 98 -12.20 9.52 8.70
CA PHE A 98 -12.40 9.81 10.11
C PHE A 98 -12.21 8.55 10.95
N SER A 99 -11.39 8.68 11.99
CA SER A 99 -11.10 7.60 12.93
C SER A 99 -12.37 7.10 13.63
N ARG A 100 -12.46 5.78 13.74
CA ARG A 100 -13.42 5.00 14.52
C ARG A 100 -12.81 4.55 15.85
N HIS A 101 -11.54 4.85 16.11
CA HIS A 101 -10.87 4.54 17.38
C HIS A 101 -11.46 5.35 18.55
N HIS A 102 -11.73 4.70 19.67
CA HIS A 102 -12.37 5.33 20.83
C HIS A 102 -11.51 6.40 21.50
N GLU A 103 -10.17 6.30 21.40
CA GLU A 103 -9.25 7.31 21.96
C GLU A 103 -9.23 8.61 21.15
N HIS A 104 -9.57 8.55 19.86
CA HIS A 104 -9.49 9.69 18.94
C HIS A 104 -10.73 9.76 18.03
N PRO A 105 -11.94 9.78 18.60
CA PRO A 105 -13.16 9.65 17.83
C PRO A 105 -13.27 10.78 16.82
N ARG A 106 -13.54 10.43 15.56
CA ARG A 106 -13.74 11.38 14.46
C ARG A 106 -12.53 12.25 14.13
N ALA A 107 -11.35 11.92 14.64
CA ALA A 107 -10.13 12.62 14.28
C ALA A 107 -9.76 12.27 12.81
N PRO A 108 -9.21 13.21 12.01
CA PRO A 108 -9.00 13.00 10.57
C PRO A 108 -7.89 11.98 10.28
N ILE A 109 -8.08 11.10 9.31
CA ILE A 109 -7.08 10.06 8.96
C ILE A 109 -6.84 10.04 7.45
N ILE A 110 -5.65 9.59 7.05
CA ILE A 110 -5.46 9.10 5.69
C ILE A 110 -6.05 7.70 5.61
N TYR A 111 -6.89 7.46 4.61
CA TYR A 111 -7.46 6.14 4.38
C TYR A 111 -6.73 5.45 3.22
N VAL A 112 -6.11 4.29 3.45
CA VAL A 112 -5.49 3.51 2.36
C VAL A 112 -6.57 2.65 1.71
N ASP A 113 -6.93 2.99 0.47
CA ASP A 113 -8.00 2.30 -0.28
C ASP A 113 -7.44 1.08 -1.03
N PHE A 114 -6.22 1.18 -1.55
CA PHE A 114 -5.54 0.09 -2.23
C PHE A 114 -4.04 0.09 -1.90
N LEU A 115 -3.48 -1.09 -1.61
CA LEU A 115 -2.04 -1.31 -1.46
C LEU A 115 -1.71 -2.69 -2.03
N ALA A 116 -0.83 -2.74 -3.03
CA ALA A 116 -0.40 -3.97 -3.66
C ALA A 116 1.12 -3.95 -3.92
N THR A 117 1.75 -5.12 -3.85
CA THR A 117 3.16 -5.30 -4.26
C THR A 117 3.23 -6.17 -5.51
N ALA A 118 4.32 -6.15 -6.25
CA ALA A 118 4.45 -6.98 -7.44
C ALA A 118 4.36 -8.48 -7.10
N PRO A 119 3.85 -9.33 -8.01
CA PRO A 119 3.61 -10.74 -7.70
C PRO A 119 4.87 -11.48 -7.25
N TRP A 120 6.01 -11.17 -7.88
CA TRP A 120 7.32 -11.73 -7.52
C TRP A 120 7.86 -11.24 -6.17
N ASN A 121 7.20 -10.32 -5.48
CA ASN A 121 7.53 -9.92 -4.12
C ASN A 121 6.63 -10.62 -3.08
N ARG A 122 5.71 -11.48 -3.51
CA ARG A 122 4.73 -12.16 -2.64
C ARG A 122 5.02 -13.67 -2.59
N PRO A 123 5.12 -14.28 -1.40
CA PRO A 123 5.27 -15.71 -1.27
C PRO A 123 4.11 -16.46 -1.95
N GLY A 124 4.45 -17.51 -2.73
CA GLY A 124 3.47 -18.43 -3.32
C GLY A 124 2.76 -17.94 -4.58
N LEU A 125 3.05 -16.73 -5.06
CA LEU A 125 2.32 -16.13 -6.19
C LEU A 125 3.09 -16.16 -7.52
N ALA A 126 4.42 -16.14 -7.46
CA ALA A 126 5.28 -16.38 -8.61
C ALA A 126 5.91 -17.77 -8.54
N ALA A 127 6.31 -18.31 -9.70
CA ALA A 127 7.01 -19.59 -9.77
C ALA A 127 8.38 -19.58 -9.04
N THR A 128 8.93 -18.39 -8.82
CA THR A 128 10.22 -18.17 -8.15
C THR A 128 10.04 -17.69 -6.72
N SER A 129 11.08 -17.88 -5.91
CA SER A 129 11.17 -17.26 -4.58
C SER A 129 10.95 -15.75 -4.65
N PRO A 130 10.34 -15.13 -3.62
CA PRO A 130 10.13 -13.69 -3.59
C PRO A 130 11.44 -12.91 -3.76
N VAL A 131 11.42 -11.82 -4.52
CA VAL A 131 12.62 -11.06 -4.88
C VAL A 131 12.92 -9.98 -3.85
N TYR A 132 11.99 -9.03 -3.63
CA TYR A 132 12.19 -7.92 -2.70
C TYR A 132 11.29 -8.02 -1.48
N ARG A 133 11.87 -7.73 -0.32
CA ARG A 133 11.15 -7.45 0.93
C ARG A 133 11.23 -5.96 1.26
N GLY A 134 10.14 -5.41 1.78
CA GLY A 134 10.05 -4.03 2.26
C GLY A 134 9.12 -3.13 1.46
N VAL A 135 8.72 -3.53 0.25
CA VAL A 135 7.90 -2.69 -0.64
C VAL A 135 6.59 -2.24 0.01
N GLY A 136 5.82 -3.17 0.58
CA GLY A 136 4.55 -2.85 1.24
C GLY A 136 4.72 -1.93 2.45
N ARG A 137 5.79 -2.12 3.23
CA ARG A 137 6.13 -1.26 4.38
C ARG A 137 6.49 0.15 3.93
N VAL A 138 7.31 0.29 2.88
CA VAL A 138 7.70 1.59 2.32
C VAL A 138 6.47 2.35 1.80
N LEU A 139 5.58 1.69 1.07
CA LEU A 139 4.32 2.30 0.60
C LEU A 139 3.44 2.72 1.78
N PHE A 140 3.27 1.87 2.78
CA PHE A 140 2.49 2.21 3.97
C PHE A 140 3.11 3.42 4.72
N MET A 141 4.43 3.47 4.83
CA MET A 141 5.13 4.62 5.42
C MET A 141 4.95 5.90 4.59
N ALA A 142 4.78 5.81 3.27
CA ALA A 142 4.40 6.96 2.45
C ALA A 142 3.00 7.49 2.81
N ALA A 143 2.04 6.61 3.15
CA ALA A 143 0.73 7.02 3.65
C ALA A 143 0.80 7.65 5.05
N VAL A 144 1.68 7.15 5.93
CA VAL A 144 1.97 7.78 7.23
C VAL A 144 2.59 9.17 7.04
N SER A 145 3.55 9.32 6.13
CA SER A 145 4.15 10.61 5.78
C SER A 145 3.11 11.58 5.24
N LEU A 146 2.27 11.13 4.31
CA LEU A 146 1.15 11.91 3.79
C LEU A 146 0.21 12.38 4.92
N SER A 147 -0.06 11.52 5.90
CA SER A 147 -0.87 11.87 7.07
C SER A 147 -0.22 12.96 7.92
N ILE A 148 1.11 12.99 8.03
CA ILE A 148 1.83 14.08 8.72
C ILE A 148 1.77 15.38 7.90
N GLU A 149 1.96 15.29 6.59
CA GLU A 149 1.87 16.43 5.67
C GLU A 149 0.49 17.11 5.69
N GLU A 150 -0.58 16.33 5.84
CA GLU A 150 -1.96 16.81 5.97
C GLU A 150 -2.33 17.16 7.44
N GLU A 151 -1.35 17.23 8.35
CA GLU A 151 -1.52 17.58 9.77
C GLU A 151 -2.39 16.57 10.58
N PHE A 152 -2.55 15.35 10.07
CA PHE A 152 -3.28 14.26 10.72
C PHE A 152 -2.40 13.41 11.66
N VAL A 153 -1.18 13.89 11.96
CA VAL A 153 -0.21 13.33 12.92
C VAL A 153 0.10 11.84 12.70
N GLY A 154 0.14 11.40 11.43
CA GLY A 154 0.53 10.04 11.05
C GLY A 154 -0.57 9.00 11.13
N ARG A 155 -1.81 9.38 11.47
CA ARG A 155 -2.94 8.44 11.57
C ARG A 155 -3.35 7.90 10.20
N VAL A 156 -3.53 6.57 10.14
CA VAL A 156 -3.90 5.85 8.91
C VAL A 156 -4.97 4.81 9.23
N GLY A 157 -5.98 4.64 8.37
CA GLY A 157 -6.95 3.55 8.47
C GLY A 157 -7.16 2.82 7.15
N LEU A 158 -7.61 1.57 7.21
CA LEU A 158 -7.90 0.75 6.03
C LEU A 158 -8.80 -0.43 6.36
N HIS A 159 -9.48 -0.95 5.34
CA HIS A 159 -10.07 -2.28 5.39
C HIS A 159 -9.13 -3.26 4.70
N SER A 160 -8.75 -4.32 5.41
CA SER A 160 -7.81 -5.33 4.92
C SER A 160 -8.52 -6.44 4.16
N LEU A 161 -7.91 -6.86 3.06
CA LEU A 161 -8.17 -8.18 2.51
C LEU A 161 -7.70 -9.27 3.50
N PRO A 162 -8.44 -10.39 3.65
CA PRO A 162 -8.08 -11.51 4.52
C PRO A 162 -6.60 -11.92 4.49
N GLY A 163 -5.99 -12.07 3.31
CA GLY A 163 -4.59 -12.47 3.15
C GLY A 163 -3.57 -11.46 3.69
N ALA A 164 -3.96 -10.20 3.86
CA ALA A 164 -3.10 -9.12 4.34
C ALA A 164 -3.27 -8.81 5.84
N GLU A 165 -4.23 -9.41 6.54
CA GLU A 165 -4.49 -9.09 7.96
C GLU A 165 -3.25 -9.27 8.85
N GLY A 166 -2.47 -10.34 8.60
CA GLY A 166 -1.24 -10.62 9.35
C GLY A 166 -0.18 -9.51 9.17
N PHE A 167 -0.09 -8.92 7.98
CA PHE A 167 0.81 -7.80 7.72
C PHE A 167 0.46 -6.59 8.57
N TYR A 168 -0.81 -6.16 8.56
CA TYR A 168 -1.24 -4.99 9.34
C TYR A 168 -1.21 -5.22 10.85
N ARG A 169 -1.64 -6.40 11.31
CA ARG A 169 -1.70 -6.74 12.74
C ARG A 169 -0.31 -6.97 13.35
N GLN A 170 0.55 -7.74 12.68
CA GLN A 170 1.79 -8.24 13.29
C GLN A 170 3.03 -7.46 12.86
N GLN A 171 3.07 -6.92 11.64
CA GLN A 171 4.26 -6.22 11.12
C GLN A 171 4.16 -4.71 11.26
N LEU A 172 2.93 -4.16 11.22
CA LEU A 172 2.67 -2.73 11.39
C LEU A 172 2.03 -2.38 12.74
N SER A 173 1.70 -3.39 13.55
CA SER A 173 1.12 -3.25 14.88
C SER A 173 -0.12 -2.34 14.92
N MET A 174 -0.94 -2.37 13.86
CA MET A 174 -2.17 -1.60 13.78
C MET A 174 -3.24 -2.17 14.72
N THR A 175 -4.10 -1.30 15.25
CA THR A 175 -5.26 -1.69 16.04
C THR A 175 -6.30 -2.35 15.14
N ASP A 176 -6.69 -3.57 15.48
CA ASP A 176 -7.77 -4.32 14.85
C ASP A 176 -9.12 -3.89 15.45
N LEU A 177 -9.96 -3.26 14.63
CA LEU A 177 -11.28 -2.76 15.04
C LEU A 177 -12.43 -3.70 14.63
N GLY A 178 -12.10 -4.93 14.24
CA GLY A 178 -13.08 -5.95 13.89
C GLY A 178 -13.56 -5.87 12.44
N LYS A 179 -14.53 -6.73 12.11
CA LYS A 179 -15.17 -6.76 10.79
C LYS A 179 -16.20 -5.65 10.67
N ASP A 180 -16.27 -5.03 9.49
CA ASP A 180 -17.27 -4.03 9.15
C ASP A 180 -18.27 -4.61 8.16
N ASP A 181 -19.47 -4.96 8.63
CA ASP A 181 -20.56 -5.47 7.79
C ASP A 181 -21.05 -4.44 6.76
N ALA A 182 -20.83 -3.14 7.01
CA ALA A 182 -21.12 -2.08 6.04
C ALA A 182 -20.03 -1.94 4.96
N TYR A 183 -18.94 -2.72 5.04
CA TYR A 183 -17.84 -2.71 4.08
C TYR A 183 -17.40 -4.13 3.70
N TYR A 184 -18.29 -4.87 3.05
CA TYR A 184 -18.06 -6.22 2.53
C TYR A 184 -17.62 -7.25 3.60
N GLY A 185 -17.85 -6.97 4.88
CA GLY A 185 -17.38 -7.81 6.00
C GLY A 185 -15.86 -7.82 6.16
N LEU A 186 -15.15 -6.88 5.53
CA LEU A 186 -13.69 -6.76 5.65
C LEU A 186 -13.32 -6.25 7.04
N ARG A 187 -12.13 -6.63 7.49
CA ARG A 187 -11.60 -6.22 8.78
C ARG A 187 -11.00 -4.83 8.70
N TYR A 188 -11.42 -3.96 9.61
CA TYR A 188 -10.94 -2.59 9.69
C TYR A 188 -9.74 -2.48 10.65
N PHE A 189 -8.70 -1.79 10.21
CA PHE A 189 -7.49 -1.50 10.99
C PHE A 189 -7.20 -0.01 11.04
N GLU A 190 -6.68 0.45 12.18
CA GLU A 190 -6.19 1.82 12.36
C GLU A 190 -4.79 1.87 12.98
N LEU A 191 -3.99 2.81 12.50
CA LEU A 191 -2.73 3.25 13.10
C LEU A 191 -2.98 4.58 13.81
N SER A 192 -2.85 4.60 15.14
CA SER A 192 -2.96 5.80 15.96
C SER A 192 -1.73 6.72 15.81
N ALA A 193 -1.82 7.95 16.32
CA ALA A 193 -0.69 8.88 16.32
C ALA A 193 0.51 8.34 17.12
N ASN A 194 0.24 7.64 18.23
CA ASN A 194 1.29 7.02 19.06
C ASN A 194 1.95 5.85 18.32
N GLN A 195 1.16 4.95 17.72
CA GLN A 195 1.68 3.85 16.91
C GLN A 195 2.50 4.37 15.72
N ALA A 196 2.02 5.42 15.04
CA ALA A 196 2.76 6.07 13.97
C ALA A 196 4.11 6.63 14.45
N SER A 197 4.12 7.31 15.60
CA SER A 197 5.35 7.84 16.19
C SER A 197 6.35 6.74 16.55
N GLN A 198 5.88 5.62 17.12
CA GLN A 198 6.71 4.45 17.42
C GLN A 198 7.25 3.80 16.15
N LEU A 199 6.43 3.70 15.11
CA LEU A 199 6.80 3.11 13.82
C LEU A 199 7.90 3.93 13.13
N ILE A 200 7.81 5.27 13.19
CA ILE A 200 8.84 6.18 12.67
C ILE A 200 10.14 6.07 13.48
N ALA A 201 10.04 6.06 14.80
CA ALA A 201 11.21 5.94 15.68
C ALA A 201 11.93 4.58 15.54
N GLY A 202 11.19 3.51 15.22
CA GLY A 202 11.73 2.16 15.03
C GLY A 202 12.52 1.95 13.73
N GLY A 203 12.53 2.93 12.82
CA GLY A 203 13.21 2.83 11.52
C GLY A 203 12.47 1.95 10.49
N LEU A 204 12.86 2.12 9.21
CA LEU A 204 12.36 1.32 8.09
C LEU A 204 12.89 -0.11 8.12
#